data_AF-A0A1Z8MPD6-F1
#
_entry.id   AF-A0A1Z8MPD6-F1
#
_cell.length_a   1.000
_cell.length_b   1.000
_cell.length_c   1.000
_cell.angle_alpha   90.00
_cell.angle_beta   90.00
_cell.angle_gamma   90.00
#
_symmetry.space_group_name_H-M   'P 1'
#
loop_
_entity.id
_entity.type
_entity.pdbx_description
1 polymer ?
#
loop_
_entity_poly.entity_id
_entity_poly.type
_entity_poly.pdbx_seq_one_letter_code
_entity_poly.pdbx_strand_id
1 'polypeptide(L)'
;MSRFVALINDDNRTNNQTTIYINLDNISTFDTTYPVNEEDIGQFRLTVRTLKETLTFKGEVAKQNIRLLEDAVNDRNWSRELR
;
A
#
# COMPACT_ATOMS: atom_id res chain seq x y z
N MET A 1 10.55 -13.11 -11.22
CA MET A 1 10.31 -13.20 -9.77
C MET A 1 8.99 -12.53 -9.46
N SER A 2 8.11 -13.18 -8.71
CA SER A 2 6.93 -12.52 -8.14
C SER A 2 7.41 -11.51 -7.09
N ARG A 3 7.00 -10.25 -7.20
CA ARG A 3 7.35 -9.21 -6.23
C ARG A 3 6.22 -9.07 -5.22
N PHE A 4 6.54 -9.32 -3.95
CA PHE A 4 5.62 -9.15 -2.85
C PHE A 4 5.93 -7.83 -2.13
N VAL A 5 4.89 -7.07 -1.80
CA VAL A 5 4.98 -5.90 -0.91
C VAL A 5 4.36 -6.26 0.44
N ALA A 6 5.05 -5.92 1.51
CA ALA A 6 4.59 -6.14 2.87
C ALA A 6 3.86 -4.88 3.35
N LEU A 7 2.53 -4.88 3.31
CA LEU A 7 1.72 -3.80 3.84
C LEU A 7 1.46 -4.00 5.33
N ILE A 8 1.45 -2.92 6.08
CA ILE A 8 1.14 -2.92 7.50
C ILE A 8 -0.37 -2.77 7.66
N ASN A 9 -0.97 -3.57 8.53
CA ASN A 9 -2.33 -3.38 8.99
C ASN A 9 -2.28 -3.20 10.51
N ASP A 10 -2.40 -1.96 10.95
CA ASP A 10 -2.55 -1.62 12.36
C ASP A 10 -4.05 -1.52 12.64
N ASP A 11 -4.64 -2.62 13.17
CA ASP A 11 -5.97 -2.53 13.74
C ASP A 11 -5.81 -1.81 15.08
N ASN A 12 -6.11 -0.50 15.06
CA ASN A 12 -5.91 0.49 16.13
C ASN A 12 -6.68 0.19 17.44
N ARG A 13 -7.11 -1.05 17.66
CA ARG A 13 -7.81 -1.51 18.86
C ARG A 13 -6.98 -2.42 19.77
N THR A 14 -5.83 -2.94 19.32
CA THR A 14 -5.17 -4.04 20.06
C THR A 14 -3.64 -4.09 20.06
N ASN A 15 -2.91 -3.05 19.61
CA ASN A 15 -1.43 -3.12 19.48
C ASN A 15 -0.94 -4.31 18.61
N ASN A 16 -1.82 -4.89 17.79
CA ASN A 16 -1.49 -6.02 16.92
C ASN A 16 -1.25 -5.50 15.51
N GLN A 17 0.01 -5.19 15.22
CA GLN A 17 0.47 -4.93 13.87
C GLN A 17 0.49 -6.25 13.08
N THR A 18 -0.39 -6.34 12.09
CA THR A 18 -0.42 -7.48 11.17
C THR A 18 0.23 -7.08 9.86
N THR A 19 1.13 -7.89 9.31
CA THR A 19 1.71 -7.66 7.98
C THR A 19 0.94 -8.44 6.92
N ILE A 20 0.48 -7.76 5.88
CA ILE A 20 -0.22 -8.33 4.73
C ILE A 20 0.75 -8.36 3.54
N TYR A 21 1.06 -9.55 3.04
CA TYR A 21 1.89 -9.71 1.85
C TYR A 21 1.03 -9.72 0.59
N ILE A 22 1.21 -8.72 -0.27
CA ILE A 22 0.48 -8.61 -1.53
C ILE A 22 1.44 -8.87 -2.68
N ASN A 23 1.10 -9.82 -3.55
CA ASN A 23 1.81 -9.99 -4.82
C ASN A 23 1.42 -8.85 -5.77
N LEU A 24 2.38 -8.05 -6.21
CA LEU A 24 2.17 -6.93 -7.13
C LEU A 24 1.55 -7.38 -8.47
N ASP A 25 1.80 -8.62 -8.90
CA ASP A 25 1.21 -9.16 -10.12
C ASP A 25 -0.29 -9.48 -9.97
N ASN A 26 -0.78 -9.61 -8.73
CA ASN A 26 -2.20 -9.81 -8.42
C ASN A 26 -2.95 -8.52 -8.09
N ILE A 27 -2.28 -7.36 -8.13
CA ILE A 27 -2.91 -6.06 -7.93
C ILE A 27 -3.50 -5.63 -9.27
N SER A 28 -4.82 -5.43 -9.31
CA SER A 28 -5.49 -4.83 -10.47
C SER A 28 -5.30 -3.31 -10.47
N THR A 29 -5.52 -2.67 -9.33
CA THR A 29 -5.35 -1.22 -9.16
C THR A 29 -5.14 -0.89 -7.70
N PHE A 30 -4.48 0.22 -7.43
CA PHE A 30 -4.47 0.85 -6.12
C PHE A 30 -4.80 2.33 -6.27
N ASP A 31 -5.54 2.87 -5.32
CA ASP A 31 -5.96 4.26 -5.29
C ASP A 31 -5.47 4.89 -3.98
N THR A 32 -4.85 6.06 -4.10
CA THR A 32 -4.23 6.77 -2.98
C THR A 32 -4.89 8.14 -2.83
N THR A 33 -5.30 8.46 -1.61
CA THR A 33 -5.77 9.80 -1.25
C THR A 33 -4.76 10.41 -0.30
N TYR A 34 -4.14 11.50 -0.74
CA TYR A 34 -3.28 12.33 0.09
C TYR A 34 -4.10 13.52 0.61
N PRO A 35 -3.96 13.91 1.89
CA PRO A 35 -4.44 15.20 2.32
C PRO A 35 -3.68 16.34 1.66
N VAL A 36 -4.30 17.52 1.64
CA VAL A 36 -3.65 18.76 1.21
C VAL A 36 -2.51 19.13 2.16
N ASN A 37 -2.68 18.91 3.47
CA ASN A 37 -1.66 19.10 4.49
C ASN A 37 -1.23 17.75 5.08
N GLU A 38 0.08 17.49 5.17
CA GLU A 38 0.59 16.23 5.72
C GLU A 38 0.26 16.02 7.21
N GLU A 39 -0.14 17.07 7.92
CA GLU A 39 -0.58 17.04 9.32
C GLU A 39 -1.96 16.38 9.48
N ASP A 40 -2.79 16.37 8.42
CA ASP A 40 -4.10 15.72 8.38
C ASP A 40 -3.96 14.19 8.17
N ILE A 41 -3.19 13.53 9.05
CA ILE A 41 -2.87 12.09 8.93
C ILE A 41 -4.14 11.25 8.77
N GLY A 42 -5.22 11.59 9.48
CA GLY A 42 -6.50 10.87 9.42
C GLY A 42 -7.20 10.89 8.05
N GLN A 43 -6.79 11.77 7.14
CA GLN A 43 -7.35 11.87 5.79
C GLN A 43 -6.59 11.02 4.76
N PHE A 44 -5.40 10.51 5.08
CA PHE A 44 -4.72 9.55 4.22
C PHE A 44 -5.58 8.30 4.04
N ARG A 45 -5.76 7.90 2.78
CA ARG A 45 -6.46 6.66 2.43
C ARG A 45 -5.68 5.91 1.36
N LEU A 46 -5.66 4.60 1.50
CA LEU A 46 -5.11 3.70 0.50
C LEU A 46 -6.12 2.59 0.26
N THR A 47 -6.53 2.41 -0.98
CA THR A 47 -7.38 1.30 -1.39
C THR A 47 -6.62 0.43 -2.38
N VAL A 48 -6.30 -0.80 -1.99
CA VAL A 48 -5.64 -1.77 -2.87
C VAL A 48 -6.67 -2.78 -3.34
N ARG A 49 -6.90 -2.85 -4.65
CA ARG A 49 -7.78 -3.85 -5.26
C ARG A 49 -6.94 -4.95 -5.87
N THR A 50 -7.05 -6.14 -5.28
CA THR A 50 -6.46 -7.36 -5.81
C THR A 50 -7.51 -8.16 -6.58
N LEU A 51 -7.07 -9.22 -7.27
CA LEU A 51 -7.98 -10.15 -7.94
C LEU A 51 -8.96 -10.86 -6.99
N LYS A 52 -8.65 -10.95 -5.69
CA LYS A 52 -9.43 -11.70 -4.71
C LYS A 52 -10.20 -10.81 -3.74
N GLU A 53 -9.66 -9.66 -3.40
CA GLU A 53 -10.17 -8.81 -2.32
C GLU A 53 -9.77 -7.34 -2.48
N THR A 54 -10.51 -6.46 -1.81
CA THR A 54 -10.20 -5.03 -1.69
C THR A 54 -9.77 -4.72 -0.26
N LEU A 55 -8.56 -4.19 -0.10
CA LEU A 55 -7.99 -3.78 1.18
C LEU A 55 -8.04 -2.25 1.27
N THR A 56 -8.53 -1.72 2.39
CA THR A 56 -8.60 -0.27 2.62
C THR A 56 -7.88 0.08 3.91
N PHE A 57 -6.90 0.97 3.81
CA PHE A 57 -6.14 1.50 4.93
C PHE A 57 -6.44 2.99 5.10
N LYS A 58 -6.31 3.48 6.32
CA LYS A 58 -6.53 4.90 6.66
C LYS A 58 -5.45 5.39 7.61
N GLY A 59 -5.26 6.70 7.69
CA GLY A 59 -4.39 7.27 8.72
C GLY A 59 -2.90 7.07 8.42
N GLU A 60 -2.13 6.93 9.49
CA GLU A 60 -0.68 6.75 9.42
C GLU A 60 -0.28 5.48 8.67
N VAL A 61 -1.04 4.40 8.87
CA VAL A 61 -0.87 3.13 8.16
C VAL A 61 -1.04 3.31 6.67
N ALA A 62 -2.04 4.08 6.22
CA ALA A 62 -2.21 4.38 4.82
C ALA A 62 -1.01 5.15 4.28
N LYS A 63 -0.54 6.19 4.98
CA LYS A 63 0.64 6.97 4.59
C LYS A 63 1.88 6.09 4.41
N GLN A 64 2.14 5.17 5.34
CA GLN A 64 3.28 4.25 5.27
C GLN A 64 3.13 3.25 4.11
N ASN A 65 1.96 2.62 3.99
CA ASN A 65 1.70 1.64 2.93
C ASN A 65 1.73 2.24 1.53
N ILE A 66 1.28 3.49 1.37
CA ILE A 66 1.37 4.24 0.12
C ILE A 66 2.83 4.34 -0.32
N ARG A 67 3.73 4.78 0.56
CA ARG A 67 5.16 4.89 0.25
C ARG A 67 5.77 3.54 -0.14
N LEU A 68 5.43 2.48 0.60
CA LEU A 68 5.91 1.12 0.30
C LEU A 68 5.42 0.64 -1.07
N LEU A 69 4.17 0.94 -1.44
CA LEU A 69 3.62 0.60 -2.75
C LEU A 69 4.25 1.41 -3.88
N GLU A 70 4.41 2.71 -3.68
CA GLU A 70 5.04 3.59 -4.68
C GLU A 70 6.49 3.16 -4.95
N ASP A 71 7.26 2.86 -3.90
CA ASP A 71 8.63 2.36 -4.02
C ASP A 71 8.68 1.02 -4.77
N ALA A 72 7.84 0.06 -4.40
CA ALA A 72 7.79 -1.25 -5.03
C ALA A 72 7.32 -1.20 -6.50
N VAL A 73 6.40 -0.28 -6.83
CA VAL A 73 5.94 -0.05 -8.21
C VAL A 73 7.01 0.66 -9.03
N ASN A 74 7.71 1.64 -8.46
CA ASN A 74 8.80 2.34 -9.12
C ASN A 74 9.95 1.36 -9.45
N ASP A 75 10.36 0.53 -8.48
CA ASP A 75 11.34 -0.54 -8.68
C ASP A 75 10.89 -1.54 -9.77
N ARG A 76 9.58 -1.82 -9.89
CA ARG A 76 8.99 -2.60 -11.00
C ARG A 76 9.17 -1.93 -12.35
N ASN A 77 8.97 -0.62 -12.43
CA ASN A 77 9.14 0.11 -13.68
C ASN A 77 10.61 0.13 -14.12
N TRP A 78 11.52 0.45 -13.19
CA TRP A 78 12.97 0.41 -13.46
C TRP A 78 13.48 -0.97 -13.88
N SER A 79 12.98 -2.04 -13.25
CA SER A 79 13.34 -3.42 -13.64
C SER A 79 12.76 -3.85 -14.99
N ARG A 80 11.75 -3.14 -15.51
CA ARG A 80 11.15 -3.37 -16.82
C ARG A 80 11.92 -2.66 -17.94
N GLU A 81 12.51 -1.50 -17.67
CA GLU A 81 13.29 -0.75 -18.66
C GLU A 81 14.69 -1.32 -18.90
N LEU A 82 15.22 -2.13 -17.98
CA LEU A 82 16.54 -2.77 -18.10
C LEU A 82 16.52 -4.12 -18.85
N ARG A 83 15.44 -4.46 -19.56
CA ARG A 83 15.24 -5.78 -20.16
C ARG A 83 15.06 -5.76 -21.67
#